data_AF-A0A377GET1-F1
#
_entry.id   AF-A0A377GET1-F1
#
_cell.length_a   1.000
_cell.length_b   1.000
_cell.length_c   1.000
_cell.angle_alpha   90.00
_cell.angle_beta   90.00
_cell.angle_gamma   90.00
#
_symmetry.space_group_name_H-M   'P 1'
#
loop_
_entity.id
_entity.type
_entity.pdbx_description
1 polymer ?
#
loop_
_entity_poly.entity_id
_entity_poly.type
_entity_poly.pdbx_seq_one_letter_code
_entity_poly.pdbx_strand_id
1 'polypeptide(L)'
;MRDKKSDICKVSDTEINDLQTLAKQFQNHANYPRICSIINILCQIRQKQSQENGLNQEFYEKELSHLQFQLHTLLTENKRATTWFTKIIDCSKDAELKLRLYDFIQRALGTVIKLSECVKGDKKTFALQFPNQNIRNVFLEQSRINEFLRNKGTASIIIDGNCVFFPAFLADNQQLGVAFPTIEIKEKVIFMLNLGRANLVTSDSQEATLYINDRRIHDTASKFYIAVICPYFAEYFKIQYVSHLVAQGHRDQNSFFSPSKLPIELGLKIAADSSTSDAISGEEKMQIAICNFKRP
;
A
#
# COMPACT_ATOMS: atom_id res chain seq x y z
N MET A 1 -10.28 0.59 27.86
CA MET A 1 -10.58 0.94 26.45
C MET A 1 -9.52 1.93 26.03
N ARG A 2 -8.67 1.59 25.04
CA ARG A 2 -7.62 2.50 24.57
C ARG A 2 -8.19 3.36 23.45
N ASP A 3 -8.08 4.67 23.62
CA ASP A 3 -8.43 5.68 22.64
C ASP A 3 -7.72 5.39 21.31
N LYS A 4 -8.47 4.93 20.31
CA LYS A 4 -8.04 4.99 18.92
C LYS A 4 -8.15 6.46 18.51
N LYS A 5 -7.11 7.26 18.75
CA LYS A 5 -6.88 8.44 17.92
C LYS A 5 -6.86 7.94 16.48
N SER A 6 -7.88 8.26 15.69
CA SER A 6 -7.85 7.93 14.28
C SER A 6 -6.71 8.74 13.66
N ASP A 7 -5.84 8.07 12.92
CA ASP A 7 -4.80 8.75 12.14
C ASP A 7 -5.53 9.58 11.07
N ILE A 8 -5.73 10.87 11.37
CA ILE A 8 -6.46 11.77 10.48
C ILE A 8 -5.61 12.02 9.23
N CYS A 9 -6.03 11.48 8.09
CA CYS A 9 -5.40 11.75 6.80
C CYS A 9 -5.51 13.25 6.49
N LYS A 10 -4.39 13.99 6.53
CA LYS A 10 -4.33 15.38 6.09
C LYS A 10 -4.52 15.42 4.57
N VAL A 11 -5.52 16.19 4.12
CA VAL A 11 -5.81 16.37 2.70
C VAL A 11 -5.06 17.58 2.19
N SER A 12 -4.30 17.42 1.10
CA SER A 12 -3.57 18.51 0.47
C SER A 12 -4.32 19.10 -0.74
N ASP A 13 -4.05 20.37 -1.04
CA ASP A 13 -4.58 21.06 -2.23
C ASP A 13 -4.15 20.38 -3.52
N THR A 14 -2.93 19.84 -3.52
CA THR A 14 -2.36 19.08 -4.63
C THR A 14 -3.22 17.85 -4.96
N GLU A 15 -3.70 17.11 -3.96
CA GLU A 15 -4.57 15.95 -4.20
C GLU A 15 -5.90 16.34 -4.85
N ILE A 16 -6.50 17.43 -4.39
CA ILE A 16 -7.76 17.92 -4.95
C ILE A 16 -7.53 18.36 -6.40
N ASN A 17 -6.44 19.06 -6.69
CA ASN A 17 -6.09 19.50 -8.03
C ASN A 17 -5.76 18.33 -8.98
N ASP A 18 -5.03 17.32 -8.50
CA ASP A 18 -4.74 16.10 -9.25
C ASP A 18 -6.04 15.35 -9.59
N LEU A 19 -6.97 15.23 -8.64
CA LEU A 19 -8.28 14.62 -8.87
C LEU A 19 -9.17 15.45 -9.81
N GLN A 20 -9.12 16.77 -9.75
CA GLN A 20 -9.80 17.64 -10.71
C GLN A 20 -9.21 17.49 -12.11
N THR A 21 -7.89 17.34 -12.23
CA THR A 21 -7.21 17.07 -13.50
C THR A 21 -7.66 15.72 -14.07
N LEU A 22 -7.73 14.69 -13.22
CA LEU A 22 -8.30 13.39 -13.59
C LEU A 22 -9.78 13.52 -14.00
N ALA A 23 -10.60 14.25 -13.25
CA ALA A 23 -12.02 14.45 -13.56
C ALA A 23 -12.22 15.06 -14.95
N LYS A 24 -11.41 16.07 -15.32
CA LYS A 24 -11.42 16.67 -16.67
C LYS A 24 -11.11 15.65 -17.76
N GLN A 25 -10.15 14.76 -17.56
CA GLN A 25 -9.83 13.69 -18.52
C GLN A 25 -10.98 12.68 -18.68
N PHE A 26 -11.82 12.53 -17.65
CA PHE A 26 -12.91 11.56 -17.60
C PHE A 26 -14.29 12.17 -17.79
N GLN A 27 -14.43 13.42 -18.22
CA GLN A 27 -15.69 14.19 -18.21
C GLN A 27 -16.89 13.46 -18.86
N ASN A 28 -16.64 12.62 -19.88
CA ASN A 28 -17.67 11.85 -20.58
C ASN A 28 -17.71 10.36 -20.22
N HIS A 29 -16.96 9.94 -19.20
CA HIS A 29 -16.90 8.55 -18.74
C HIS A 29 -17.93 8.30 -17.64
N ALA A 30 -18.50 7.09 -17.58
CA ALA A 30 -19.44 6.65 -16.54
C ALA A 30 -18.90 6.80 -15.09
N ASN A 31 -17.59 6.98 -14.93
CA ASN A 31 -16.93 7.10 -13.63
C ASN A 31 -16.81 8.56 -13.15
N TYR A 32 -17.06 9.53 -14.02
CA TYR A 32 -16.95 10.96 -13.71
C TYR A 32 -17.73 11.37 -12.45
N PRO A 33 -19.01 11.00 -12.28
CA PRO A 33 -19.76 11.39 -11.08
C PRO A 33 -19.12 10.87 -9.79
N ARG A 34 -18.54 9.66 -9.84
CA ARG A 34 -17.88 9.03 -8.69
C ARG A 34 -16.57 9.75 -8.34
N ILE A 35 -15.81 10.21 -9.35
CA ILE A 35 -14.61 11.06 -9.15
C ILE A 35 -15.01 12.41 -8.53
N CYS A 36 -16.07 13.05 -9.04
CA CYS A 36 -16.59 14.30 -8.45
C CYS A 36 -17.03 14.12 -6.99
N SER A 37 -17.67 13.00 -6.65
CA SER A 37 -18.03 12.69 -5.26
C SER A 37 -16.80 12.56 -4.36
N ILE A 38 -15.70 11.96 -4.85
CA ILE A 38 -14.43 11.90 -4.09
C ILE A 38 -13.89 13.31 -3.83
N ILE A 39 -13.85 14.16 -4.87
CA ILE A 39 -13.42 15.55 -4.75
C ILE A 39 -14.25 16.30 -3.70
N ASN A 40 -15.57 16.16 -3.74
CA ASN A 40 -16.48 16.81 -2.79
C ASN A 40 -16.20 16.38 -1.35
N ILE A 41 -15.99 15.09 -1.10
CA ILE A 41 -15.65 14.58 0.25
C ILE A 41 -14.30 15.13 0.71
N LEU A 42 -13.28 15.18 -0.16
CA LEU A 42 -11.98 15.75 0.19
C LEU A 42 -12.06 17.24 0.51
N CYS A 43 -12.85 18.01 -0.24
CA CYS A 43 -13.12 19.41 0.08
C CYS A 43 -13.76 19.57 1.45
N GLN A 44 -14.72 18.71 1.82
CA GLN A 44 -15.36 18.74 3.14
C GLN A 44 -14.37 18.38 4.26
N ILE A 45 -13.53 17.36 4.06
CA ILE A 45 -12.47 16.99 5.01
C ILE A 45 -11.51 18.17 5.22
N ARG A 46 -11.05 18.81 4.14
CA ARG A 46 -10.15 19.97 4.20
C ARG A 46 -10.77 21.15 4.93
N GLN A 47 -12.03 21.48 4.63
CA GLN A 47 -12.75 22.56 5.29
C GLN A 47 -12.84 22.32 6.80
N LYS A 48 -13.13 21.08 7.22
CA LYS A 48 -13.14 20.69 8.63
C LYS A 48 -11.75 20.79 9.25
N GLN A 49 -10.71 20.30 8.58
CA GLN A 49 -9.32 20.40 9.05
C GLN A 49 -8.84 21.85 9.25
N SER A 50 -9.43 22.80 8.51
CA SER A 50 -9.12 24.23 8.63
C SER A 50 -9.95 24.93 9.72
N GLN A 51 -11.03 24.31 10.20
CA GLN A 51 -11.86 24.79 11.30
C GLN A 51 -11.31 24.24 12.64
N GLU A 52 -10.15 24.73 13.08
CA GLU A 52 -9.69 24.52 14.45
C GLU A 52 -10.60 25.29 15.43
N ASN A 53 -11.69 24.68 15.87
CA ASN A 53 -12.55 25.26 16.91
C ASN A 53 -12.68 24.32 18.11
N GLY A 54 -11.94 24.68 19.17
CA GLY A 54 -11.77 23.94 20.41
C GLY A 54 -12.98 23.89 21.36
N LEU A 55 -14.20 23.71 20.85
CA LEU A 55 -15.40 23.64 21.71
C LEU A 55 -16.24 22.36 21.56
N ASN A 56 -15.98 21.50 20.57
CA ASN A 56 -16.68 20.21 20.45
C ASN A 56 -15.85 19.15 19.70
N GLN A 57 -14.74 18.74 20.34
CA GLN A 57 -13.78 17.80 19.76
C GLN A 57 -14.41 16.44 19.39
N GLU A 58 -15.35 15.94 20.21
CA GLU A 58 -16.01 14.65 19.95
C GLU A 58 -16.93 14.69 18.71
N PHE A 59 -17.67 15.79 18.53
CA PHE A 59 -18.51 15.97 17.33
C PHE A 59 -17.64 16.10 16.07
N TYR A 60 -16.56 16.87 16.16
CA TYR A 60 -15.58 17.03 15.10
C TYR A 60 -14.96 15.68 14.68
N GLU A 61 -14.48 14.89 15.64
CA GLU A 61 -13.86 13.59 15.37
C GLU A 61 -14.85 12.59 14.76
N LYS A 62 -16.12 12.61 15.21
CA LYS A 62 -17.17 11.74 14.67
C LYS A 62 -17.52 12.10 13.22
N GLU A 63 -17.67 13.38 12.91
CA GLU A 63 -17.99 13.86 11.57
C GLU A 63 -16.82 13.59 10.60
N LEU A 64 -15.58 13.84 11.03
CA LEU A 64 -14.39 13.58 10.22
C LEU A 64 -14.19 12.08 9.97
N SER A 65 -14.45 11.23 10.98
CA SER A 65 -14.46 9.77 10.81
C SER A 65 -15.56 9.32 9.84
N HIS A 66 -16.72 9.97 9.84
CA HIS A 66 -17.79 9.69 8.88
C HIS A 66 -17.38 10.03 7.44
N LEU A 67 -16.78 11.20 7.22
CA LEU A 67 -16.27 11.60 5.91
C LEU A 67 -15.17 10.65 5.40
N GLN A 68 -14.25 10.23 6.27
CA GLN A 68 -13.23 9.23 5.93
C GLN A 68 -13.86 7.88 5.57
N PHE A 69 -14.89 7.45 6.29
CA PHE A 69 -15.62 6.22 5.97
C PHE A 69 -16.33 6.31 4.61
N GLN A 70 -16.91 7.46 4.28
CA GLN A 70 -17.49 7.72 2.97
C GLN A 70 -16.44 7.69 1.87
N LEU A 71 -15.29 8.37 2.08
CA LEU A 71 -14.16 8.33 1.16
C LEU A 71 -13.68 6.90 0.90
N HIS A 72 -13.48 6.12 1.96
CA HIS A 72 -13.05 4.73 1.85
C HIS A 72 -14.07 3.89 1.09
N THR A 73 -15.36 4.14 1.27
CA THR A 73 -16.44 3.46 0.52
C THR A 73 -16.45 3.85 -0.94
N LEU A 74 -16.22 5.14 -1.25
CA LEU A 74 -16.14 5.62 -2.62
C LEU A 74 -14.94 5.03 -3.37
N LEU A 75 -13.79 4.87 -2.72
CA LEU A 75 -12.55 4.36 -3.32
C LEU A 75 -12.48 2.83 -3.45
N THR A 76 -13.39 2.09 -2.83
CA THR A 76 -13.36 0.63 -2.79
C THR A 76 -14.64 -0.03 -3.33
N GLU A 77 -14.57 -1.34 -3.57
CA GLU A 77 -15.64 -2.22 -4.02
C GLU A 77 -15.54 -3.55 -3.26
N ASN A 78 -16.50 -4.46 -3.47
CA ASN A 78 -16.50 -5.82 -2.90
C ASN A 78 -16.22 -5.84 -1.39
N LYS A 79 -17.10 -5.21 -0.60
CA LYS A 79 -16.95 -5.09 0.87
C LYS A 79 -15.63 -4.44 1.30
N ARG A 80 -15.13 -3.51 0.49
CA ARG A 80 -13.91 -2.70 0.70
C ARG A 80 -12.59 -3.41 0.48
N ALA A 81 -12.61 -4.58 -0.14
CA ALA A 81 -11.41 -5.36 -0.32
C ALA A 81 -10.66 -5.03 -1.62
N THR A 82 -11.38 -4.60 -2.67
CA THR A 82 -10.77 -4.22 -3.94
C THR A 82 -10.97 -2.74 -4.21
N THR A 83 -10.07 -2.12 -4.96
CA THR A 83 -10.24 -0.74 -5.43
C THR A 83 -10.44 -0.71 -6.95
N TRP A 84 -11.46 0.02 -7.38
CA TRP A 84 -11.75 0.34 -8.77
C TRP A 84 -10.97 1.57 -9.23
N PHE A 85 -10.61 2.46 -8.30
CA PHE A 85 -10.08 3.77 -8.60
C PHE A 85 -8.68 3.67 -9.23
N THR A 86 -7.89 2.67 -8.84
CA THR A 86 -6.61 2.33 -9.49
C THR A 86 -6.77 1.95 -10.97
N LYS A 87 -7.91 1.37 -11.39
CA LYS A 87 -8.17 1.07 -12.81
C LYS A 87 -8.34 2.34 -13.63
N ILE A 88 -8.89 3.39 -13.02
CA ILE A 88 -9.05 4.71 -13.65
C ILE A 88 -7.73 5.44 -13.72
N ILE A 89 -6.97 5.41 -12.62
CA ILE A 89 -5.60 5.96 -12.59
C ILE A 89 -4.74 5.30 -13.67
N ASP A 90 -4.90 3.99 -13.88
CA ASP A 90 -4.16 3.26 -14.91
C ASP A 90 -4.44 3.72 -16.34
N CYS A 91 -5.61 4.31 -16.59
CA CYS A 91 -6.02 4.89 -17.87
C CYS A 91 -5.52 6.34 -18.09
N SER A 92 -4.98 6.99 -17.05
CA SER A 92 -4.29 8.29 -17.21
C SER A 92 -3.05 8.11 -18.07
N LYS A 93 -2.89 8.99 -19.07
CA LYS A 93 -1.70 9.03 -19.94
C LYS A 93 -0.53 9.77 -19.29
N ASP A 94 -0.80 10.56 -18.25
CA ASP A 94 0.20 11.32 -17.51
C ASP A 94 0.80 10.43 -16.41
N ALA A 95 2.09 10.11 -16.54
CA ALA A 95 2.82 9.23 -15.63
C ALA A 95 3.07 9.86 -14.25
N GLU A 96 3.29 11.18 -14.18
CA GLU A 96 3.52 11.87 -12.92
C GLU A 96 2.23 12.01 -12.12
N LEU A 97 1.15 12.43 -12.79
CA LEU A 97 -0.19 12.47 -12.20
C LEU A 97 -0.61 11.09 -11.70
N LYS A 98 -0.33 10.05 -12.50
CA LYS A 98 -0.60 8.66 -12.14
C LYS A 98 0.10 8.26 -10.84
N LEU A 99 1.39 8.61 -10.69
CA LEU A 99 2.16 8.32 -9.49
C LEU A 99 1.57 9.03 -8.25
N ARG A 100 1.28 10.34 -8.35
CA ARG A 100 0.68 11.11 -7.24
C ARG A 100 -0.70 10.60 -6.85
N LEU A 101 -1.52 10.17 -7.82
CA LEU A 101 -2.83 9.57 -7.55
C LEU A 101 -2.71 8.18 -6.89
N TYR A 102 -1.68 7.39 -7.22
CA TYR A 102 -1.39 6.15 -6.51
C TYR A 102 -0.99 6.39 -5.06
N ASP A 103 -0.18 7.42 -4.80
CA ASP A 103 0.21 7.80 -3.44
C ASP A 103 -0.98 8.30 -2.63
N PHE A 104 -1.89 9.05 -3.26
CA PHE A 104 -3.17 9.44 -2.66
C PHE A 104 -3.99 8.21 -2.24
N ILE A 105 -4.16 7.22 -3.13
CA ILE A 105 -4.89 5.99 -2.79
C ILE A 105 -4.22 5.27 -1.63
N GLN A 106 -2.89 5.15 -1.64
CA GLN A 106 -2.18 4.44 -0.58
C GLN A 106 -2.34 5.12 0.78
N ARG A 107 -2.40 6.45 0.82
CA ARG A 107 -2.69 7.18 2.06
C ARG A 107 -4.14 7.07 2.49
N ALA A 108 -5.07 7.05 1.55
CA ALA A 108 -6.50 6.98 1.84
C ALA A 108 -6.98 5.58 2.29
N LEU A 109 -6.40 4.51 1.72
CA LEU A 109 -6.81 3.12 1.93
C LEU A 109 -5.78 2.26 2.65
N GLY A 110 -4.54 2.72 2.80
CA GLY A 110 -3.41 1.91 3.20
C GLY A 110 -2.76 1.18 2.01
N THR A 111 -2.00 0.13 2.29
CA THR A 111 -1.26 -0.61 1.24
C THR A 111 -2.20 -1.14 0.17
N VAL A 112 -1.98 -0.75 -1.08
CA VAL A 112 -2.66 -1.34 -2.23
C VAL A 112 -1.70 -2.22 -2.99
N ILE A 113 -2.05 -3.50 -3.12
CA ILE A 113 -1.25 -4.50 -3.83
C ILE A 113 -1.98 -4.87 -5.11
N LYS A 114 -1.24 -4.87 -6.22
CA LYS A 114 -1.76 -5.29 -7.52
C LYS A 114 -1.55 -6.79 -7.69
N LEU A 115 -2.59 -7.47 -8.13
CA LEU A 115 -2.58 -8.86 -8.56
C LEU A 115 -2.85 -8.96 -10.05
N SER A 116 -2.09 -9.81 -10.72
CA SER A 116 -2.29 -10.12 -12.15
C SER A 116 -1.75 -11.49 -12.48
N GLU A 117 -2.31 -12.13 -13.51
CA GLU A 117 -1.64 -13.22 -14.19
C GLU A 117 -0.49 -12.66 -15.06
N CYS A 118 0.62 -13.40 -15.10
CA CYS A 118 1.71 -13.19 -16.03
C CYS A 118 1.97 -14.48 -16.80
N VAL A 119 2.06 -14.39 -18.13
CA VAL A 119 2.35 -15.53 -19.00
C VAL A 119 3.68 -15.28 -19.69
N LYS A 120 4.64 -16.20 -19.50
CA LYS A 120 5.95 -16.13 -20.16
C LYS A 120 6.26 -17.49 -20.79
N GLY A 121 6.08 -17.57 -22.12
CA GLY A 121 6.05 -18.85 -22.83
C GLY A 121 4.90 -19.71 -22.30
N ASP A 122 5.18 -20.97 -21.98
CA ASP A 122 4.18 -21.90 -21.46
C ASP A 122 3.97 -21.80 -19.94
N LYS A 123 4.72 -20.95 -19.26
CA LYS A 123 4.63 -20.79 -17.80
C LYS A 123 3.67 -19.67 -17.43
N LYS A 124 2.68 -20.00 -16.61
CA LYS A 124 1.78 -19.04 -15.95
C LYS A 124 2.31 -18.75 -14.54
N THR A 125 2.29 -17.49 -14.16
CA THR A 125 2.60 -17.05 -12.80
C THR A 125 1.56 -16.08 -12.29
N PHE A 126 1.34 -16.11 -10.99
CA PHE A 126 0.52 -15.13 -10.28
C PHE A 126 1.45 -14.08 -9.68
N ALA A 127 1.33 -12.85 -10.15
CA ALA A 127 2.18 -11.74 -9.76
C ALA A 127 1.52 -10.92 -8.65
N LEU A 128 2.25 -10.76 -7.55
CA LEU A 128 1.99 -9.76 -6.52
C LEU A 128 2.91 -8.57 -6.76
N GLN A 129 2.36 -7.45 -7.21
CA GLN A 129 3.11 -6.20 -7.37
C GLN A 129 2.82 -5.28 -6.17
N PHE A 130 3.86 -5.05 -5.38
CA PHE A 130 3.86 -4.17 -4.22
C PHE A 130 4.14 -2.72 -4.65
N PRO A 131 3.72 -1.74 -3.84
CA PRO A 131 4.00 -0.33 -4.13
C PRO A 131 5.50 -0.01 -4.13
N ASN A 132 6.27 -0.65 -3.25
CA ASN A 132 7.73 -0.50 -3.17
C ASN A 132 8.41 -1.78 -2.64
N GLN A 133 9.74 -1.83 -2.75
CA GLN A 133 10.55 -2.97 -2.31
C GLN A 133 10.47 -3.22 -0.80
N ASN A 134 10.30 -2.17 0.00
CA ASN A 134 10.26 -2.29 1.45
C ASN A 134 9.01 -3.05 1.92
N ILE A 135 7.84 -2.71 1.37
CA ILE A 135 6.58 -3.39 1.67
C ILE A 135 6.62 -4.84 1.16
N ARG A 136 7.21 -5.07 -0.02
CA ARG A 136 7.51 -6.43 -0.52
C ARG A 136 8.39 -7.20 0.48
N ASN A 137 9.42 -6.57 1.05
CA ASN A 137 10.32 -7.23 1.99
C ASN A 137 9.61 -7.60 3.30
N VAL A 138 8.76 -6.71 3.83
CA VAL A 138 7.89 -7.01 4.98
C VAL A 138 7.00 -8.22 4.66
N PHE A 139 6.42 -8.27 3.45
CA PHE A 139 5.64 -9.43 3.01
C PHE A 139 6.47 -10.72 3.01
N LEU A 140 7.64 -10.71 2.39
CA LEU A 140 8.51 -11.89 2.25
C LEU A 140 9.01 -12.43 3.60
N GLU A 141 9.29 -11.54 4.55
CA GLU A 141 9.73 -11.90 5.90
C GLU A 141 8.58 -12.52 6.71
N GLN A 142 7.43 -11.84 6.78
CA GLN A 142 6.31 -12.30 7.60
C GLN A 142 5.62 -13.55 7.03
N SER A 143 5.63 -13.72 5.70
CA SER A 143 5.15 -14.94 5.04
C SER A 143 6.13 -16.12 5.15
N ARG A 144 7.36 -15.91 5.67
CA ARG A 144 8.45 -16.90 5.74
C ARG A 144 8.93 -17.43 4.37
N ILE A 145 8.61 -16.73 3.28
CA ILE A 145 9.10 -17.10 1.94
C ILE A 145 10.61 -16.99 1.86
N ASN A 146 11.21 -15.96 2.47
CA ASN A 146 12.67 -15.79 2.50
C ASN A 146 13.38 -16.95 3.22
N GLU A 147 12.83 -17.39 4.35
CA GLU A 147 13.35 -18.53 5.11
C GLU A 147 13.29 -19.82 4.28
N PHE A 148 12.16 -20.06 3.60
CA PHE A 148 12.00 -21.19 2.70
C PHE A 148 13.02 -21.19 1.56
N LEU A 149 13.19 -20.05 0.88
CA LEU A 149 14.12 -19.88 -0.24
C LEU A 149 15.58 -20.12 0.16
N ARG A 150 15.97 -19.70 1.37
CA ARG A 150 17.34 -19.93 1.90
C ARG A 150 17.62 -21.40 2.20
N ASN A 151 16.62 -22.11 2.74
CA ASN A 151 16.81 -23.47 3.24
C ASN A 151 16.69 -24.56 2.17
N LYS A 152 15.90 -24.33 1.10
CA LYS A 152 15.58 -25.38 0.10
C LYS A 152 16.08 -25.09 -1.32
N GLY A 153 16.87 -24.04 -1.51
CA GLY A 153 17.33 -23.61 -2.84
C GLY A 153 16.21 -22.95 -3.65
N THR A 154 16.54 -22.43 -4.84
CA THR A 154 15.68 -21.63 -5.73
C THR A 154 14.31 -22.25 -5.95
N ALA A 155 13.35 -21.87 -5.11
CA ALA A 155 11.97 -22.26 -5.29
C ALA A 155 11.45 -21.66 -6.61
N SER A 156 10.40 -22.26 -7.14
CA SER A 156 9.64 -21.79 -8.28
C SER A 156 9.01 -20.40 -8.10
N ILE A 157 9.16 -19.79 -6.91
CA ILE A 157 8.82 -18.40 -6.60
C ILE A 157 9.94 -17.48 -7.10
N ILE A 158 9.59 -16.51 -7.95
CA ILE A 158 10.54 -15.52 -8.49
C ILE A 158 10.31 -14.19 -7.79
N ILE A 159 11.39 -13.50 -7.42
CA ILE A 159 11.34 -12.15 -6.86
C ILE A 159 12.07 -11.22 -7.82
N ASP A 160 11.39 -10.20 -8.34
CA ASP A 160 11.96 -9.22 -9.26
C ASP A 160 11.38 -7.83 -9.00
N GLY A 161 12.24 -6.84 -8.74
CA GLY A 161 11.81 -5.48 -8.38
C GLY A 161 10.77 -5.47 -7.27
N ASN A 162 9.66 -4.75 -7.42
CA ASN A 162 8.59 -4.73 -6.42
C ASN A 162 7.62 -5.92 -6.53
N CYS A 163 7.97 -6.97 -7.27
CA CYS A 163 7.08 -8.07 -7.60
C CYS A 163 7.53 -9.40 -6.98
N VAL A 164 6.55 -10.21 -6.58
CA VAL A 164 6.72 -11.61 -6.20
C VAL A 164 5.82 -12.46 -7.10
N PHE A 165 6.39 -13.47 -7.75
CA PHE A 165 5.70 -14.32 -8.70
C PHE A 165 5.58 -15.73 -8.13
N PHE A 166 4.35 -16.21 -8.02
CA PHE A 166 4.07 -17.59 -7.64
C PHE A 166 3.77 -18.42 -8.88
N PRO A 167 4.14 -19.71 -8.91
CA PRO A 167 3.71 -20.62 -9.96
C PRO A 167 2.20 -20.68 -10.03
N ALA A 168 1.67 -20.60 -11.24
CA ALA A 168 0.24 -20.73 -11.48
C ALA A 168 -0.05 -21.72 -12.61
N PHE A 169 -1.26 -22.26 -12.61
CA PHE A 169 -1.77 -23.16 -13.63
C PHE A 169 -3.26 -22.89 -13.85
N LEU A 170 -3.79 -23.40 -14.96
CA LEU A 170 -5.21 -23.34 -15.25
C LEU A 170 -5.85 -24.67 -14.84
N ALA A 171 -6.76 -24.64 -13.88
CA ALA A 171 -7.51 -25.83 -13.48
C ALA A 171 -8.57 -26.19 -14.54
N ASP A 172 -9.11 -27.41 -14.49
CA ASP A 172 -10.10 -27.92 -15.46
C ASP A 172 -11.33 -27.02 -15.58
N ASN A 173 -11.73 -26.39 -14.47
CA ASN A 173 -12.85 -25.45 -14.40
C ASN A 173 -12.52 -24.01 -14.88
N GLN A 174 -11.34 -23.83 -15.48
CA GLN A 174 -10.80 -22.56 -15.98
C GLN A 174 -10.53 -21.52 -14.88
N GLN A 175 -10.27 -21.95 -13.65
CA GLN A 175 -9.77 -21.06 -12.59
C GLN A 175 -8.24 -21.03 -12.59
N LEU A 176 -7.66 -19.87 -12.25
CA LEU A 176 -6.23 -19.76 -12.00
C LEU A 176 -5.90 -20.40 -10.64
N GLY A 177 -5.28 -21.58 -10.67
CA GLY A 177 -4.68 -22.23 -9.52
C GLY A 177 -3.28 -21.65 -9.25
N VAL A 178 -2.98 -21.32 -8.00
CA VAL A 178 -1.69 -20.78 -7.57
C VAL A 178 -1.08 -21.72 -6.54
N ALA A 179 0.09 -22.28 -6.87
CA ALA A 179 0.77 -23.27 -6.03
C ALA A 179 1.75 -22.58 -5.08
N PHE A 180 1.69 -22.98 -3.81
CA PHE A 180 2.59 -22.51 -2.76
C PHE A 180 3.49 -23.65 -2.27
N PRO A 181 4.65 -23.33 -1.67
CA PRO A 181 5.57 -24.36 -1.19
C PRO A 181 5.03 -25.15 0.00
N THR A 182 4.20 -24.53 0.84
CA THR A 182 3.56 -25.16 2.00
C THR A 182 2.17 -24.58 2.23
N ILE A 183 1.32 -25.35 2.92
CA ILE A 183 0.00 -24.90 3.40
C ILE A 183 0.16 -23.66 4.30
N GLU A 184 1.16 -23.65 5.19
CA GLU A 184 1.41 -22.51 6.09
C GLU A 184 1.69 -21.20 5.32
N ILE A 185 2.53 -21.26 4.28
CA ILE A 185 2.83 -20.07 3.46
C ILE A 185 1.57 -19.60 2.74
N LYS A 186 0.81 -20.53 2.13
CA LYS A 186 -0.46 -20.20 1.45
C LYS A 186 -1.43 -19.49 2.40
N GLU A 187 -1.68 -20.05 3.59
CA GLU A 187 -2.60 -19.46 4.57
C GLU A 187 -2.11 -18.09 5.06
N LYS A 188 -0.80 -17.92 5.27
CA LYS A 188 -0.22 -16.60 5.60
C LYS A 188 -0.43 -15.59 4.48
N VAL A 189 -0.26 -15.98 3.21
CA VAL A 189 -0.47 -15.08 2.07
C VAL A 189 -1.95 -14.68 1.97
N ILE A 190 -2.88 -15.64 2.13
CA ILE A 190 -4.33 -15.38 2.16
C ILE A 190 -4.68 -14.37 3.27
N PHE A 191 -4.12 -14.57 4.47
CA PHE A 191 -4.32 -13.68 5.61
C PHE A 191 -3.73 -12.30 5.36
N MET A 192 -2.44 -12.23 5.00
CA MET A 192 -1.72 -10.96 4.81
C MET A 192 -2.36 -10.10 3.73
N LEU A 193 -2.89 -10.70 2.66
CA LEU A 193 -3.53 -9.96 1.57
C LEU A 193 -5.05 -9.87 1.72
N ASN A 194 -5.64 -10.39 2.81
CA ASN A 194 -7.08 -10.46 3.05
C ASN A 194 -7.89 -11.12 1.91
N LEU A 195 -7.31 -12.08 1.18
CA LEU A 195 -7.91 -12.65 -0.03
C LEU A 195 -9.24 -13.36 0.23
N GLY A 196 -9.35 -14.06 1.36
CA GLY A 196 -10.58 -14.76 1.77
C GLY A 196 -11.70 -13.78 2.11
N ARG A 197 -11.40 -12.71 2.84
CA ARG A 197 -12.37 -11.65 3.16
C ARG A 197 -12.85 -10.91 1.91
N ALA A 198 -11.97 -10.79 0.91
CA ALA A 198 -12.28 -10.21 -0.39
C ALA A 198 -13.16 -11.11 -1.27
N ASN A 199 -13.39 -12.37 -0.87
CA ASN A 199 -14.02 -13.40 -1.68
C ASN A 199 -13.33 -13.62 -3.05
N LEU A 200 -12.02 -13.30 -3.13
CA LEU A 200 -11.25 -13.38 -4.38
C LEU A 200 -10.70 -14.78 -4.63
N VAL A 201 -10.60 -15.59 -3.59
CA VAL A 201 -9.98 -16.92 -3.67
C VAL A 201 -10.83 -17.98 -3.00
N THR A 202 -10.74 -19.19 -3.52
CA THR A 202 -11.17 -20.43 -2.85
C THR A 202 -9.92 -21.24 -2.53
N SER A 203 -9.87 -21.87 -1.36
CA SER A 203 -8.71 -22.61 -0.88
C SER A 203 -9.17 -23.76 0.01
N ASP A 204 -8.58 -24.95 -0.17
CA ASP A 204 -8.74 -26.07 0.76
C ASP A 204 -7.63 -26.02 1.82
N SER A 205 -7.99 -26.17 3.09
CA SER A 205 -7.05 -26.24 4.21
C SER A 205 -6.00 -27.35 4.11
N GLN A 206 -6.25 -28.40 3.34
CA GLN A 206 -5.33 -29.54 3.17
C GLN A 206 -4.42 -29.40 1.95
N GLU A 207 -4.66 -28.41 1.08
CA GLU A 207 -3.87 -28.22 -0.14
C GLU A 207 -2.97 -26.99 -0.03
N ALA A 208 -1.78 -27.05 -0.63
CA ALA A 208 -0.89 -25.89 -0.76
C ALA A 208 -1.24 -25.02 -1.99
N THR A 209 -2.48 -25.09 -2.47
CA THR A 209 -2.98 -24.36 -3.64
C THR A 209 -4.15 -23.47 -3.25
N LEU A 210 -4.24 -22.30 -3.87
CA LEU A 210 -5.48 -21.51 -3.88
C LEU A 210 -5.95 -21.31 -5.32
N TYR A 211 -7.24 -21.06 -5.49
CA TYR A 211 -7.87 -20.83 -6.79
C TYR A 211 -8.49 -19.44 -6.82
N ILE A 212 -8.21 -18.67 -7.86
CA ILE A 212 -8.81 -17.34 -8.04
C ILE A 212 -10.25 -17.49 -8.54
N ASN A 213 -11.20 -16.89 -7.83
CA ASN A 213 -12.62 -16.98 -8.15
C ASN A 213 -13.02 -16.17 -9.40
N ASP A 214 -12.31 -15.06 -9.65
CA ASP A 214 -12.63 -14.14 -10.74
C ASP A 214 -11.83 -14.45 -12.01
N ARG A 215 -12.52 -15.00 -13.02
CA ARG A 215 -11.95 -15.37 -14.32
C ARG A 215 -11.35 -14.19 -15.09
N ARG A 216 -11.69 -12.95 -14.74
CA ARG A 216 -11.09 -11.77 -15.37
C ARG A 216 -9.59 -11.68 -15.11
N ILE A 217 -9.03 -12.44 -14.16
CA ILE A 217 -7.58 -12.46 -13.93
C ILE A 217 -6.75 -12.93 -15.13
N HIS A 218 -7.39 -13.65 -16.05
CA HIS A 218 -6.77 -14.09 -17.30
C HIS A 218 -6.66 -12.99 -18.34
N ASP A 219 -7.46 -11.93 -18.24
CA ASP A 219 -7.37 -10.80 -19.13
C ASP A 219 -6.18 -9.93 -18.70
N THR A 220 -5.16 -9.85 -19.55
CA THR A 220 -3.95 -9.04 -19.30
C THR A 220 -4.23 -7.55 -19.10
N ALA A 221 -5.39 -7.04 -19.54
CA ALA A 221 -5.86 -5.70 -19.23
C ALA A 221 -6.50 -5.61 -17.83
N SER A 222 -7.03 -6.72 -17.32
CA SER A 222 -7.73 -6.83 -16.04
C SER A 222 -6.76 -7.03 -14.89
N LYS A 223 -6.43 -5.93 -14.23
CA LYS A 223 -5.62 -5.91 -13.00
C LYS A 223 -6.53 -5.82 -11.78
N PHE A 224 -6.27 -6.65 -10.78
CA PHE A 224 -6.92 -6.55 -9.48
C PHE A 224 -6.05 -5.72 -8.56
N TYR A 225 -6.66 -4.75 -7.89
CA TYR A 225 -5.98 -3.96 -6.88
C TYR A 225 -6.70 -4.19 -5.56
N ILE A 226 -5.98 -4.73 -4.59
CA ILE A 226 -6.51 -5.05 -3.27
C ILE A 226 -6.02 -4.00 -2.29
N ALA A 227 -6.95 -3.38 -1.58
CA ALA A 227 -6.64 -2.59 -0.40
C ALA A 227 -6.42 -3.55 0.78
N VAL A 228 -5.17 -3.65 1.22
CA VAL A 228 -4.76 -4.67 2.17
C VAL A 228 -4.76 -4.11 3.58
N ILE A 229 -5.66 -4.65 4.41
CA ILE A 229 -5.75 -4.35 5.83
C ILE A 229 -4.89 -5.36 6.59
N CYS A 230 -3.58 -5.21 6.52
CA CYS A 230 -2.64 -6.08 7.25
C CYS A 230 -1.90 -5.28 8.32
N PRO A 231 -1.91 -5.71 9.60
CA PRO A 231 -1.19 -5.02 10.67
C PRO A 231 0.29 -4.80 10.35
N TYR A 232 0.95 -5.77 9.71
CA TYR A 232 2.38 -5.65 9.37
C TYR A 232 2.68 -4.47 8.43
N PHE A 233 1.81 -4.22 7.45
CA PHE A 233 1.98 -3.07 6.55
C PHE A 233 1.55 -1.75 7.20
N ALA A 234 0.55 -1.78 8.08
CA ALA A 234 0.16 -0.59 8.84
C ALA A 234 1.29 -0.13 9.77
N GLU A 235 1.98 -1.07 10.44
CA GLU A 235 3.15 -0.76 11.28
C GLU A 235 4.32 -0.21 10.45
N TYR A 236 4.56 -0.72 9.23
CA TYR A 236 5.57 -0.15 8.33
C TYR A 236 5.35 1.35 8.08
N PHE A 237 4.11 1.75 7.74
CA PHE A 237 3.79 3.15 7.49
C PHE A 237 3.85 4.03 8.74
N LYS A 238 3.46 3.51 9.92
CA LYS A 238 3.62 4.23 11.18
C LYS A 238 5.09 4.49 11.49
N ILE A 239 5.95 3.48 11.32
CA ILE A 239 7.39 3.63 11.54
C ILE A 239 7.98 4.64 10.55
N GLN A 240 7.58 4.60 9.27
CA GLN A 240 8.04 5.57 8.26
C GLN A 240 7.59 7.00 8.59
N TYR A 241 6.34 7.18 9.02
CA TYR A 241 5.81 8.48 9.42
C TYR A 241 6.51 9.03 10.67
N VAL A 242 6.71 8.21 11.70
CA VAL A 242 7.48 8.59 12.90
C VAL A 242 8.93 8.92 12.52
N SER A 243 9.55 8.15 11.62
CA SER A 243 10.91 8.42 11.14
C SER A 243 10.99 9.78 10.44
N HIS A 244 10.00 10.13 9.61
CA HIS A 244 9.89 11.46 8.99
C HIS A 244 9.72 12.59 10.00
N LEU A 245 8.84 12.43 10.99
CA LEU A 245 8.63 13.43 12.04
C LEU A 245 9.89 13.66 12.86
N VAL A 246 10.63 12.59 13.18
CA VAL A 246 11.91 12.70 13.89
C VAL A 246 12.98 13.35 13.00
N ALA A 247 13.01 13.02 11.70
CA ALA A 247 13.92 13.66 10.74
C ALA A 247 13.66 15.17 10.62
N GLN A 248 12.39 15.57 10.54
CA GLN A 248 11.99 16.98 10.48
C GLN A 248 12.30 17.70 11.80
N GLY A 249 11.91 17.11 12.95
CA GLY A 249 12.23 17.66 14.26
C GLY A 249 13.73 17.86 14.48
N HIS A 250 14.57 16.99 13.91
CA HIS A 250 16.02 17.13 13.90
C HIS A 250 16.50 18.30 13.02
N ARG A 251 15.98 18.43 11.79
CA ARG A 251 16.31 19.57 10.89
C ARG A 251 15.93 20.91 11.51
N ASP A 252 14.83 20.95 12.24
CA ASP A 252 14.29 22.15 12.87
C ASP A 252 14.96 22.46 14.22
N GLN A 253 15.99 21.70 14.63
CA GLN A 253 16.71 21.84 15.90
C GLN A 253 15.79 21.85 17.15
N ASN A 254 14.64 21.19 17.06
CA ASN A 254 13.72 21.08 18.19
C ASN A 254 14.27 20.09 19.23
N SER A 255 14.56 20.58 20.45
CA SER A 255 15.27 19.84 21.51
C SER A 255 14.56 18.60 22.07
N PHE A 256 13.32 18.36 21.63
CA PHE A 256 12.49 17.25 22.12
C PHE A 256 13.00 15.87 21.68
N PHE A 257 13.67 15.78 20.53
CA PHE A 257 14.25 14.55 19.99
C PHE A 257 15.78 14.61 20.06
N SER A 258 16.34 14.39 21.26
CA SER A 258 17.79 14.33 21.42
C SER A 258 18.39 13.15 20.63
N PRO A 259 19.36 13.37 19.73
CA PRO A 259 20.05 12.32 18.96
C PRO A 259 20.70 11.25 19.84
N SER A 260 20.93 11.57 21.11
CA SER A 260 21.62 10.70 22.04
C SER A 260 20.82 9.47 22.50
N LYS A 261 19.49 9.48 22.29
CA LYS A 261 18.54 8.49 22.83
C LYS A 261 17.86 7.61 21.78
N LEU A 262 18.12 7.81 20.49
CA LEU A 262 17.49 7.00 19.43
C LEU A 262 18.34 5.74 19.16
N PRO A 263 17.72 4.55 19.06
CA PRO A 263 18.39 3.35 18.57
C PRO A 263 19.03 3.59 17.20
N ILE A 264 20.19 3.00 16.97
CA ILE A 264 21.00 3.23 15.76
C ILE A 264 20.21 2.86 14.50
N GLU A 265 19.43 1.79 14.55
CA GLU A 265 18.59 1.31 13.46
C GLU A 265 17.50 2.33 13.10
N LEU A 266 16.96 3.04 14.10
CA LEU A 266 15.98 4.10 13.90
C LEU A 266 16.64 5.35 13.32
N GLY A 267 17.83 5.72 13.81
CA GLY A 267 18.63 6.83 13.27
C GLY A 267 19.03 6.63 11.79
N LEU A 268 19.44 5.41 11.42
CA LEU A 268 19.75 5.05 10.04
C LEU A 268 18.51 5.12 9.13
N LYS A 269 17.35 4.68 9.63
CA LYS A 269 16.08 4.77 8.89
C LYS A 269 15.62 6.22 8.69
N ILE A 270 15.75 7.05 9.72
CA ILE A 270 15.50 8.50 9.68
C ILE A 270 16.40 9.19 8.65
N ALA A 271 17.70 8.89 8.64
CA ALA A 271 18.63 9.45 7.68
C ALA A 271 18.29 9.03 6.23
N ALA A 272 18.01 7.74 6.03
CA ALA A 272 17.60 7.20 4.74
C ALA A 272 16.33 7.87 4.23
N ASP A 273 15.27 7.94 5.05
CA ASP A 273 13.99 8.56 4.73
C ASP A 273 14.11 10.07 4.47
N SER A 274 15.08 10.76 5.09
CA SER A 274 15.32 12.19 4.88
C SER A 274 16.08 12.51 3.59
N SER A 275 16.75 11.52 2.99
CA SER A 275 17.48 11.64 1.73
C SER A 275 16.57 11.19 0.58
N THR A 276 15.84 12.13 -0.01
CA THR A 276 14.86 11.91 -1.09
C THR A 276 15.49 11.53 -2.44
N SER A 277 16.66 10.89 -2.45
CA SER A 277 17.35 10.51 -3.68
C SER A 277 17.84 9.06 -3.61
N ASP A 278 17.32 8.23 -4.51
CA ASP A 278 17.80 6.86 -4.75
C ASP A 278 19.22 6.84 -5.37
N ALA A 279 19.82 8.00 -5.65
CA ALA A 279 21.15 8.12 -6.23
C ALA A 279 22.31 8.04 -5.21
N ILE A 280 22.00 7.94 -3.91
CA ILE A 280 23.01 7.96 -2.85
C ILE A 280 23.21 6.54 -2.31
N SER A 281 24.45 6.06 -2.34
CA SER A 281 24.81 4.71 -1.90
C SER A 281 24.54 4.49 -0.40
N GLY A 282 24.40 3.23 0.02
CA GLY A 282 24.18 2.89 1.44
C GLY A 282 25.30 3.41 2.36
N GLU A 283 26.54 3.41 1.87
CA GLU A 283 27.70 3.95 2.58
C GLU A 283 27.68 5.48 2.69
N GLU A 284 27.26 6.19 1.64
CA GLU A 284 27.07 7.65 1.70
C GLU A 284 25.92 8.03 2.63
N LYS A 285 24.82 7.27 2.66
CA LYS A 285 23.73 7.47 3.63
C LYS A 285 24.24 7.29 5.06
N MET A 286 25.13 6.32 5.29
CA MET A 286 25.75 6.08 6.59
C MET A 286 26.71 7.21 6.98
N GLN A 287 27.53 7.70 6.05
CA GLN A 287 28.41 8.86 6.28
C GLN A 287 27.62 10.14 6.56
N ILE A 288 26.53 10.40 5.82
CA ILE A 288 25.63 11.53 6.05
C ILE A 288 24.98 11.43 7.45
N ALA A 289 24.61 10.22 7.89
CA ALA A 289 24.13 10.00 9.25
C ALA A 289 25.22 10.31 10.29
N ILE A 290 26.42 9.75 10.14
CA ILE A 290 27.58 9.98 11.03
C ILE A 290 27.91 11.48 11.14
N CYS A 291 27.98 12.18 10.00
CA CYS A 291 28.27 13.61 9.94
C CYS A 291 27.16 14.47 10.57
N ASN A 292 25.89 14.14 10.36
CA ASN A 292 24.76 14.91 10.92
C ASN A 292 24.52 14.63 12.40
N PHE A 293 24.85 13.44 12.90
CA PHE A 293 24.60 13.02 14.28
C PHE A 293 25.84 13.09 15.20
N LYS A 294 27.01 13.48 14.68
CA LYS A 294 28.28 13.67 15.43
C LYS A 294 28.59 12.53 16.42
N ARG A 295 28.56 11.28 15.95
CA ARG A 295 29.01 10.11 16.70
C ARG A 295 30.02 9.32 15.86
N PRO A 296 31.07 8.73 16.46
CA PRO A 296 32.03 7.90 15.75
C PRO A 296 31.37 6.67 15.11
#